data_AF-A0A0D0FAI5-F1
#
_entry.id   AF-A0A0D0FAI5-F1
#
_cell.length_a   1.000
_cell.length_b   1.000
_cell.length_c   1.000
_cell.angle_alpha   90.00
_cell.angle_beta   90.00
_cell.angle_gamma   90.00
#
_symmetry.space_group_name_H-M   'P 1'
#
loop_
_entity.id
_entity.type
_entity.pdbx_description
1 polymer ?
#
loop_
_entity_poly.entity_id
_entity_poly.type
_entity_poly.pdbx_seq_one_letter_code
_entity_poly.pdbx_strand_id
1 'polypeptide(L)'
;MRIFYIVLTTIVLIIAWTYFSRYIGYKSIYNNYSLLSQLKSSGGYTIKKITDKKLYLQFSDRFATSDERKEYYRINKPKKNTDGFVYYDTLKHQFWIETTEKPHRKDGHLPLPYEEWLNTDLKGNIIAVKHRDSIKTSPGIILEDEIVNFYKWNDKNQKFYMDYFFREKFNWSAMNPVRGIGFSNGASSHTWQGTAFFRLLMDAQPIEFKINTANTASFEMRLYRLPRHFTEKETALLYVADKYFDQKETGLYLMTKN
;
A
#
# COMPACT_ATOMS: atom_id res chain seq x y z
N MET A 1 -4.82 -13.88 -55.82
CA MET A 1 -3.64 -13.75 -54.95
C MET A 1 -3.31 -12.31 -54.56
N ARG A 2 -3.15 -11.34 -55.49
CA ARG A 2 -2.76 -9.95 -55.14
C ARG A 2 -3.69 -9.24 -54.14
N ILE A 3 -5.00 -9.41 -54.26
CA ILE A 3 -5.99 -8.79 -53.35
C ILE A 3 -5.87 -9.31 -51.91
N PHE A 4 -5.57 -10.61 -51.74
CA PHE A 4 -5.39 -11.22 -50.42
C PHE A 4 -4.21 -10.61 -49.65
N TYR A 5 -3.07 -10.41 -50.33
CA TYR A 5 -1.91 -9.76 -49.71
C TYR A 5 -2.22 -8.33 -49.29
N ILE A 6 -2.93 -7.55 -50.13
CA ILE A 6 -3.31 -6.18 -49.80
C ILE A 6 -4.17 -6.16 -48.53
N VAL A 7 -5.21 -6.99 -48.47
CA VAL A 7 -6.10 -7.08 -47.30
C VAL A 7 -5.33 -7.49 -46.04
N LEU A 8 -4.45 -8.49 -46.14
CA LEU A 8 -3.64 -8.95 -45.01
C LEU A 8 -2.70 -7.85 -44.49
N THR A 9 -2.01 -7.14 -45.39
CA THR A 9 -1.11 -6.04 -45.01
C THR A 9 -1.88 -4.90 -44.36
N THR A 10 -3.07 -4.56 -44.86
CA THR A 10 -3.92 -3.52 -44.25
C THR A 10 -4.34 -3.91 -42.84
N ILE A 11 -4.74 -5.17 -42.60
CA ILE A 11 -5.10 -5.66 -41.27
C ILE A 11 -3.91 -5.57 -40.31
N VAL A 12 -2.72 -6.01 -40.75
CA VAL A 12 -1.49 -5.93 -39.94
C VAL A 12 -1.14 -4.48 -39.61
N LEU A 13 -1.27 -3.56 -40.56
CA LEU A 13 -1.01 -2.13 -40.34
C LEU A 13 -2.01 -1.50 -39.37
N ILE A 14 -3.30 -1.86 -39.44
CA ILE A 14 -4.31 -1.38 -38.49
C ILE A 14 -4.02 -1.90 -37.08
N ILE A 15 -3.65 -3.18 -36.95
CA ILE A 15 -3.25 -3.76 -35.67
C ILE A 15 -1.99 -3.04 -35.15
N ALA A 16 -0.94 -2.90 -35.97
CA ALA A 16 0.28 -2.21 -35.57
C ALA A 16 0.01 -0.76 -35.16
N TRP A 17 -0.82 -0.03 -35.90
CA TRP A 17 -1.19 1.36 -35.59
C TRP A 17 -2.00 1.48 -34.29
N THR A 18 -2.95 0.58 -34.05
CA THR A 18 -3.73 0.57 -32.79
C THR A 18 -2.86 0.22 -31.59
N TYR A 19 -1.89 -0.70 -31.74
CA TYR A 19 -0.89 -0.97 -30.70
C TYR A 19 0.04 0.22 -30.46
N PHE A 20 0.51 0.86 -31.53
CA PHE A 20 1.47 1.96 -31.47
C PHE A 20 0.84 3.24 -30.88
N SER A 21 -0.36 3.61 -31.33
CA SER A 21 -1.10 4.77 -30.79
C SER A 21 -1.43 4.60 -29.31
N ARG A 22 -1.85 3.39 -28.91
CA ARG A 22 -2.00 3.02 -27.50
C ARG A 22 -0.67 3.20 -26.75
N TYR A 23 0.43 2.62 -27.24
CA TYR A 23 1.74 2.71 -26.62
C TYR A 23 2.23 4.16 -26.42
N ILE A 24 2.05 5.05 -27.40
CA ILE A 24 2.43 6.47 -27.29
C ILE A 24 1.54 7.20 -26.27
N GLY A 25 0.23 7.04 -26.35
CA GLY A 25 -0.70 7.64 -25.39
C GLY A 25 -0.40 7.19 -23.95
N TYR A 26 -0.02 5.92 -23.77
CA TYR A 26 0.45 5.39 -22.49
C TYR A 26 1.73 6.11 -22.04
N LYS A 27 2.77 6.14 -22.87
CA LYS A 27 4.05 6.74 -22.48
C LYS A 27 3.90 8.21 -22.06
N SER A 28 3.03 8.98 -22.72
CA SER A 28 2.83 10.39 -22.40
C SER A 28 2.10 10.64 -21.07
N ILE A 29 1.08 9.86 -20.72
CA ILE A 29 0.27 10.08 -19.50
C ILE A 29 0.99 9.54 -18.26
N TYR A 30 1.72 8.44 -18.41
CA TYR A 30 2.23 7.67 -17.27
C TYR A 30 3.70 7.92 -16.93
N ASN A 31 4.41 8.74 -17.73
CA ASN A 31 5.74 9.25 -17.39
C ASN A 31 5.72 10.18 -16.15
N ASN A 32 4.59 10.82 -15.87
CA ASN A 32 4.46 11.73 -14.73
C ASN A 32 4.39 11.00 -13.38
N TYR A 33 4.07 9.70 -13.39
CA TYR A 33 4.00 8.89 -12.19
C TYR A 33 5.36 8.26 -11.89
N SER A 34 5.84 8.49 -10.67
CA SER A 34 7.05 7.85 -10.13
C SER A 34 6.66 6.74 -9.15
N LEU A 35 7.61 5.83 -8.88
CA LEU A 35 7.44 4.89 -7.75
C LEU A 35 7.36 5.68 -6.45
N LEU A 36 6.54 5.21 -5.49
CA LEU A 36 6.34 5.91 -4.22
C LEU A 36 7.67 6.06 -3.45
N SER A 37 8.51 5.04 -3.48
CA SER A 37 9.87 5.03 -2.94
C SER A 37 10.83 6.05 -3.58
N GLN A 38 10.53 6.51 -4.80
CA GLN A 38 11.34 7.50 -5.53
C GLN A 38 10.81 8.93 -5.34
N LEU A 39 9.59 9.10 -4.83
CA LEU A 39 9.02 10.41 -4.58
C LEU A 39 9.68 11.03 -3.35
N LYS A 40 10.46 12.09 -3.57
CA LYS A 40 10.94 12.97 -2.49
C LYS A 40 9.91 14.04 -2.14
N SER A 41 9.13 14.46 -3.13
CA SER A 41 8.05 15.43 -2.96
C SER A 41 6.96 15.23 -4.02
N SER A 42 5.69 15.42 -3.65
CA SER A 42 4.55 15.40 -4.57
C SER A 42 3.36 16.09 -3.93
N GLY A 43 2.51 16.75 -4.73
CA GLY A 43 1.29 17.38 -4.24
C GLY A 43 1.47 18.42 -3.12
N GLY A 44 2.64 19.06 -3.03
CA GLY A 44 2.96 19.98 -1.93
C GLY A 44 3.39 19.30 -0.61
N TYR A 45 3.68 18.00 -0.63
CA TYR A 45 4.23 17.26 0.50
C TYR A 45 5.65 16.80 0.22
N THR A 46 6.48 16.77 1.26
CA THR A 46 7.70 15.97 1.32
C THR A 46 7.31 14.53 1.68
N ILE A 47 7.87 13.57 0.96
CA ILE A 47 7.58 12.13 1.16
C ILE A 47 8.90 11.44 1.48
N LYS A 48 8.91 10.70 2.59
CA LYS A 48 10.09 9.96 3.06
C LYS A 48 9.70 8.55 3.46
N LYS A 49 10.30 7.55 2.81
CA LYS A 49 10.24 6.16 3.29
C LYS A 49 11.01 6.06 4.61
N ILE A 50 10.36 5.55 5.65
CA ILE A 50 10.91 5.51 7.01
C ILE A 50 12.01 4.44 7.11
N THR A 51 11.82 3.32 6.44
CA THR A 51 12.79 2.22 6.41
C THR A 51 12.76 1.49 5.08
N ASP A 52 13.92 0.97 4.68
CA ASP A 52 14.03 0.07 3.54
C ASP A 52 13.65 -1.37 3.90
N LYS A 53 13.51 -1.68 5.19
CA LYS A 53 13.01 -2.97 5.64
C LYS A 53 11.55 -3.17 5.25
N LYS A 54 11.20 -4.41 4.89
CA LYS A 54 9.82 -4.84 4.69
C LYS A 54 9.14 -4.98 6.05
N LEU A 55 8.50 -3.91 6.51
CA LEU A 55 7.72 -3.93 7.73
C LEU A 55 6.27 -4.29 7.41
N TYR A 56 5.71 -5.19 8.22
CA TYR A 56 4.29 -5.49 8.22
C TYR A 56 3.66 -4.93 9.47
N LEU A 57 2.61 -4.11 9.34
CA LEU A 57 1.90 -3.60 10.52
C LEU A 57 1.27 -4.76 11.27
N GLN A 58 1.37 -4.70 12.60
CA GLN A 58 0.69 -5.60 13.51
C GLN A 58 -0.53 -4.92 14.11
N PHE A 59 -1.51 -5.74 14.48
CA PHE A 59 -2.85 -5.34 14.86
C PHE A 59 -3.07 -5.70 16.34
N SER A 60 -2.52 -4.92 17.28
CA SER A 60 -2.72 -5.13 18.71
C SER A 60 -3.65 -4.08 19.34
N ASP A 61 -4.64 -4.56 20.09
CA ASP A 61 -5.57 -3.74 20.87
C ASP A 61 -4.93 -3.09 22.12
N ARG A 62 -3.60 -3.18 22.32
CA ARG A 62 -2.92 -2.76 23.57
C ARG A 62 -3.12 -1.30 23.94
N PHE A 63 -3.38 -0.44 22.95
CA PHE A 63 -3.66 0.98 23.19
C PHE A 63 -5.16 1.32 23.24
N ALA A 64 -6.07 0.37 22.98
CA ALA A 64 -7.52 0.57 23.10
C ALA A 64 -7.92 0.61 24.60
N THR A 65 -7.55 1.67 25.30
CA THR A 65 -7.60 1.73 26.77
C THR A 65 -8.82 2.41 27.37
N SER A 66 -9.78 2.95 26.60
CA SER A 66 -11.04 3.45 27.16
C SER A 66 -12.14 2.40 27.12
N ASP A 67 -12.91 2.27 28.20
CA ASP A 67 -14.06 1.37 28.26
C ASP A 67 -15.15 1.76 27.24
N GLU A 68 -15.24 3.04 26.86
CA GLU A 68 -16.05 3.50 25.72
C GLU A 68 -15.56 2.99 24.37
N ARG A 69 -14.23 2.86 24.16
CA ARG A 69 -13.69 2.24 22.94
C ARG A 69 -13.90 0.74 22.94
N LYS A 70 -13.74 0.07 24.08
CA LYS A 70 -14.12 -1.35 24.22
C LYS A 70 -15.59 -1.55 23.89
N GLU A 71 -16.48 -0.67 24.35
CA GLU A 71 -17.91 -0.70 24.06
C GLU A 71 -18.19 -0.40 22.58
N TYR A 72 -17.54 0.61 21.98
CA TYR A 72 -17.58 0.88 20.53
C TYR A 72 -17.14 -0.35 19.72
N TYR A 73 -16.04 -1.01 20.07
CA TYR A 73 -15.58 -2.23 19.40
C TYR A 73 -16.47 -3.46 19.71
N ARG A 74 -17.11 -3.52 20.88
CA ARG A 74 -18.09 -4.55 21.24
C ARG A 74 -19.37 -4.43 20.40
N ILE A 75 -19.83 -3.20 20.17
CA ILE A 75 -21.04 -2.86 19.39
C ILE A 75 -20.74 -2.91 17.88
N ASN A 76 -19.63 -2.32 17.44
CA ASN A 76 -19.26 -2.25 16.02
C ASN A 76 -18.43 -3.43 15.53
N LYS A 77 -18.30 -4.52 16.33
CA LYS A 77 -17.51 -5.74 16.07
C LYS A 77 -16.39 -5.45 15.05
N PRO A 78 -15.17 -5.03 15.46
CA PRO A 78 -14.08 -4.93 14.51
C PRO A 78 -14.05 -6.27 13.78
N LYS A 79 -14.34 -6.25 12.48
CA LYS A 79 -14.41 -7.48 11.69
C LYS A 79 -13.04 -8.11 11.86
N LYS A 80 -12.98 -9.20 12.64
CA LYS A 80 -11.77 -9.94 13.05
C LYS A 80 -10.58 -9.58 12.16
N ASN A 81 -9.61 -8.82 12.69
CA ASN A 81 -8.27 -8.49 12.13
C ASN A 81 -8.02 -7.11 11.47
N THR A 82 -8.66 -5.99 11.83
CA THR A 82 -8.61 -4.82 10.92
C THR A 82 -7.98 -3.48 11.31
N ASP A 83 -7.57 -3.15 12.53
CA ASP A 83 -7.05 -1.79 12.79
C ASP A 83 -5.62 -1.80 13.32
N GLY A 84 -4.67 -1.52 12.44
CA GLY A 84 -3.26 -1.41 12.81
C GLY A 84 -3.13 -0.05 13.43
N PHE A 85 -2.72 0.04 14.69
CA PHE A 85 -2.71 1.32 15.39
C PHE A 85 -1.35 1.98 15.29
N VAL A 86 -1.35 3.26 14.96
CA VAL A 86 -0.19 4.13 15.17
C VAL A 86 -0.45 4.92 16.44
N TYR A 87 0.43 4.79 17.43
CA TYR A 87 0.39 5.60 18.63
C TYR A 87 1.29 6.82 18.45
N TYR A 88 0.81 7.99 18.85
CA TYR A 88 1.58 9.22 18.86
C TYR A 88 1.81 9.69 20.29
N ASP A 89 3.07 9.70 20.72
CA ASP A 89 3.51 10.25 22.01
C ASP A 89 3.52 11.78 21.92
N THR A 90 2.58 12.42 22.62
CA THR A 90 2.39 13.89 22.55
C THR A 90 3.42 14.66 23.37
N LEU A 91 4.15 14.01 24.28
CA LEU A 91 5.21 14.65 25.05
C LEU A 91 6.54 14.64 24.31
N LYS A 92 6.83 13.53 23.62
CA LYS A 92 8.09 13.35 22.89
C LYS A 92 7.98 13.66 21.40
N HIS A 93 6.76 13.87 20.90
CA HIS A 93 6.44 14.07 19.49
C HIS A 93 6.96 12.94 18.60
N GLN A 94 6.62 11.70 18.98
CA GLN A 94 7.13 10.48 18.34
C GLN A 94 5.99 9.55 17.96
N PHE A 95 6.11 8.91 16.80
CA PHE A 95 5.24 7.80 16.42
C PHE A 95 5.80 6.49 16.95
N TRP A 96 4.91 5.65 17.46
CA TRP A 96 5.16 4.26 17.81
C TRP A 96 4.25 3.39 16.96
N ILE A 97 4.88 2.47 16.24
CA ILE A 97 4.21 1.66 15.23
C ILE A 97 4.53 0.20 15.53
N GLU A 98 3.50 -0.63 15.71
CA GLU A 98 3.69 -2.07 15.91
C GLU A 98 3.97 -2.71 14.56
N THR A 99 5.11 -3.37 14.46
CA THR A 99 5.58 -3.94 13.20
C THR A 99 6.08 -5.34 13.42
N THR A 100 6.08 -6.14 12.36
CA THR A 100 6.81 -7.39 12.34
C THR A 100 7.71 -7.48 11.14
N GLU A 101 8.88 -8.09 11.36
CA GLU A 101 9.73 -8.60 10.31
C GLU A 101 9.37 -10.07 10.04
N LYS A 102 9.03 -10.42 8.79
CA LYS A 102 8.83 -11.82 8.37
C LYS A 102 10.12 -12.32 7.74
N PRO A 103 10.86 -13.26 8.35
CA PRO A 103 11.97 -13.91 7.68
C PRO A 103 11.45 -14.72 6.48
N HIS A 104 11.92 -14.44 5.27
CA HIS A 104 11.68 -15.33 4.13
C HIS A 104 12.49 -16.61 4.32
N ARG A 105 11.88 -17.65 4.89
CA ARG A 105 12.44 -19.01 4.89
C ARG A 105 11.70 -19.90 3.89
N LYS A 106 12.46 -20.68 3.12
CA LYS A 106 11.97 -21.55 2.02
C LYS A 106 11.35 -22.87 2.53
N ASP A 107 11.43 -23.10 3.83
CA ASP A 107 11.26 -24.38 4.53
C ASP A 107 9.88 -24.55 5.19
N GLY A 108 8.90 -23.68 4.90
CA GLY A 108 7.48 -23.90 5.23
C GLY A 108 7.11 -23.77 6.72
N HIS A 109 8.09 -23.72 7.62
CA HIS A 109 7.88 -23.37 9.02
C HIS A 109 8.02 -21.86 9.20
N LEU A 110 6.93 -21.18 9.58
CA LEU A 110 6.98 -19.77 9.96
C LEU A 110 7.71 -19.68 11.31
N PRO A 111 8.93 -19.10 11.41
CA PRO A 111 9.38 -18.60 12.70
C PRO A 111 8.35 -17.59 13.18
N LEU A 112 8.06 -17.58 14.48
CA LEU A 112 7.20 -16.58 15.10
C LEU A 112 7.60 -15.19 14.58
N PRO A 113 6.65 -14.37 14.09
CA PRO A 113 6.96 -12.99 13.70
C PRO A 113 7.73 -12.30 14.82
N TYR A 114 8.91 -11.74 14.54
CA TYR A 114 9.58 -10.89 15.53
C TYR A 114 8.78 -9.59 15.58
N GLU A 115 8.03 -9.40 16.66
CA GLU A 115 7.14 -8.26 16.86
C GLU A 115 7.92 -7.15 17.57
N GLU A 116 8.05 -6.01 16.89
CA GLU A 116 8.82 -4.87 17.33
C GLU A 116 8.00 -3.58 17.22
N TRP A 117 8.26 -2.68 18.15
CA TRP A 117 7.83 -1.30 18.07
C TRP A 117 8.89 -0.46 17.39
N LEU A 118 8.50 0.14 16.27
CA LEU A 118 9.30 1.16 15.61
C LEU A 118 8.95 2.53 16.20
N ASN A 119 9.95 3.22 16.75
CA ASN A 119 9.84 4.61 17.18
C ASN A 119 10.43 5.54 16.11
N THR A 120 9.65 6.51 15.67
CA THR A 120 10.09 7.52 14.71
C THR A 120 9.75 8.94 15.15
N ASP A 121 10.60 9.90 14.77
CA ASP A 121 10.29 11.32 14.96
C ASP A 121 9.40 11.87 13.83
N LEU A 122 8.95 13.13 13.98
CA LEU A 122 8.21 13.87 12.96
C LEU A 122 9.03 14.19 11.68
N LYS A 123 10.31 13.80 11.63
CA LYS A 123 11.19 13.90 10.44
C LYS A 123 11.40 12.52 9.79
N GLY A 124 10.77 11.47 10.31
CA GLY A 124 10.86 10.11 9.82
C GLY A 124 12.21 9.45 10.10
N ASN A 125 12.94 9.92 11.11
CA ASN A 125 14.14 9.25 11.60
C ASN A 125 13.75 8.22 12.64
N ILE A 126 14.38 7.04 12.57
CA ILE A 126 14.18 5.97 13.54
C ILE A 126 14.99 6.31 14.78
N ILE A 127 14.31 6.48 15.93
CA ILE A 127 14.97 6.78 17.21
C ILE A 127 15.28 5.48 17.95
N ALA A 128 14.36 4.50 17.91
CA ALA A 128 14.52 3.23 18.58
C ALA A 128 13.70 2.13 17.90
N VAL A 129 14.19 0.90 18.01
CA VAL A 129 13.43 -0.31 17.75
C VAL A 129 13.39 -1.08 19.06
N LYS A 130 12.19 -1.46 19.50
CA LYS A 130 11.95 -2.02 20.83
C LYS A 130 11.17 -3.31 20.72
N HIS A 131 11.51 -4.30 21.54
CA HIS A 131 10.70 -5.51 21.64
C HIS A 131 9.26 -5.16 22.07
N ARG A 132 8.28 -5.92 21.59
CA ARG A 132 6.85 -5.70 21.83
C ARG A 132 6.47 -5.35 23.28
N ASP A 133 7.10 -6.00 24.25
CA ASP A 133 6.79 -5.89 25.69
C ASP A 133 7.52 -4.76 26.43
N SER A 134 8.35 -3.98 25.73
CA SER A 134 9.22 -2.98 26.36
C SER A 134 8.69 -1.53 26.30
N ILE A 135 7.52 -1.32 25.69
CA ILE A 135 6.86 -0.01 25.70
C ILE A 135 6.17 0.23 27.04
N LYS A 136 6.45 1.40 27.63
CA LYS A 136 5.61 2.01 28.66
C LYS A 136 4.77 3.08 27.99
N THR A 137 3.46 3.06 28.22
CA THR A 137 2.53 4.05 27.66
C THR A 137 2.79 5.42 28.29
N SER A 138 3.15 6.41 27.47
CA SER A 138 3.13 7.83 27.85
C SER A 138 1.73 8.41 27.63
N PRO A 139 1.44 9.67 27.98
CA PRO A 139 0.34 10.42 27.39
C PRO A 139 0.48 10.51 25.86
N GLY A 140 -0.61 10.28 25.15
CA GLY A 140 -0.63 10.35 23.70
C GLY A 140 -1.97 9.93 23.11
N ILE A 141 -2.01 9.82 21.80
CA ILE A 141 -3.23 9.48 21.05
C ILE A 141 -2.98 8.30 20.12
N ILE A 142 -4.05 7.58 19.82
CA ILE A 142 -4.06 6.59 18.74
C ILE A 142 -4.54 7.29 17.48
N LEU A 143 -3.82 7.09 16.39
CA LEU A 143 -4.24 7.49 15.05
C LEU A 143 -5.02 6.35 14.41
N GLU A 144 -6.16 6.69 13.85
CA GLU A 144 -7.06 5.77 13.14
C GLU A 144 -6.76 5.80 11.64
N ASP A 145 -7.06 4.70 10.97
CA ASP A 145 -6.90 4.58 9.52
C ASP A 145 -8.03 5.33 8.81
N GLU A 146 -7.67 6.30 7.96
CA GLU A 146 -8.63 7.06 7.17
C GLU A 146 -9.06 6.35 5.88
N ILE A 147 -8.37 5.29 5.46
CA ILE A 147 -8.71 4.54 4.24
C ILE A 147 -9.63 3.37 4.61
N VAL A 148 -10.83 3.35 4.04
CA VAL A 148 -11.79 2.27 4.28
C VAL A 148 -11.27 0.95 3.67
N ASN A 149 -11.19 -0.11 4.49
CA ASN A 149 -10.66 -1.45 4.18
C ASN A 149 -11.34 -2.21 3.01
N PHE A 150 -12.38 -1.66 2.38
CA PHE A 150 -12.97 -2.21 1.15
C PHE A 150 -12.59 -1.32 -0.01
N TYR A 151 -11.37 -1.48 -0.51
CA TYR A 151 -10.85 -0.70 -1.61
C TYR A 151 -11.77 -0.80 -2.83
N LYS A 152 -12.57 0.24 -3.07
CA LYS A 152 -13.21 0.44 -4.37
C LYS A 152 -12.20 1.19 -5.20
N TRP A 153 -11.19 0.46 -5.70
CA TRP A 153 -10.06 1.07 -6.41
C TRP A 153 -10.49 2.01 -7.54
N ASN A 154 -11.67 1.82 -8.12
CA ASN A 154 -12.19 2.65 -9.21
C ASN A 154 -13.04 3.86 -8.74
N ASP A 155 -13.27 4.02 -7.44
CA ASP A 155 -14.10 5.09 -6.87
C ASP A 155 -13.26 6.35 -6.62
N LYS A 156 -13.37 7.32 -7.55
CA LYS A 156 -12.61 8.57 -7.52
C LYS A 156 -12.99 9.51 -6.36
N ASN A 157 -14.07 9.21 -5.64
CA ASN A 157 -14.48 9.99 -4.47
C ASN A 157 -13.79 9.51 -3.18
N GLN A 158 -13.06 8.40 -3.22
CA GLN A 158 -12.31 7.91 -2.07
C GLN A 158 -11.00 8.68 -1.89
N LYS A 159 -10.55 8.77 -0.62
CA LYS A 159 -9.25 9.36 -0.27
C LYS A 159 -8.09 8.71 -1.02
N PHE A 160 -8.24 7.44 -1.38
CA PHE A 160 -7.26 6.70 -2.12
C PHE A 160 -7.92 5.89 -3.21
N TYR A 161 -7.51 6.09 -4.46
CA TYR A 161 -8.06 5.34 -5.58
C TYR A 161 -7.00 5.06 -6.65
N MET A 162 -7.27 4.03 -7.43
CA MET A 162 -6.49 3.65 -8.60
C MET A 162 -7.09 4.32 -9.84
N ASP A 163 -6.34 5.20 -10.47
CA ASP A 163 -6.80 5.85 -11.70
C ASP A 163 -6.71 4.89 -12.89
N TYR A 164 -5.67 4.04 -12.91
CA TYR A 164 -5.43 3.09 -13.98
C TYR A 164 -4.62 1.86 -13.55
N PHE A 165 -4.85 0.72 -14.20
CA PHE A 165 -4.01 -0.47 -14.11
C PHE A 165 -3.52 -0.87 -15.50
N PHE A 166 -2.22 -0.69 -15.74
CA PHE A 166 -1.58 -1.13 -16.96
C PHE A 166 -1.32 -2.63 -16.89
N ARG A 167 -1.84 -3.37 -17.86
CA ARG A 167 -1.67 -4.82 -17.95
C ARG A 167 -0.46 -5.14 -18.82
N GLU A 168 0.59 -5.70 -18.22
CA GLU A 168 1.83 -6.05 -18.92
C GLU A 168 1.83 -7.52 -19.36
N LYS A 169 1.50 -8.43 -18.43
CA LYS A 169 1.62 -9.87 -18.66
C LYS A 169 0.40 -10.61 -18.16
N PHE A 170 -0.20 -11.40 -19.06
CA PHE A 170 -1.25 -12.34 -18.70
C PHE A 170 -0.68 -13.60 -18.10
N ASN A 171 -1.23 -14.05 -16.98
CA ASN A 171 -0.86 -15.32 -16.39
C ASN A 171 -1.76 -16.45 -16.91
N TRP A 172 -1.41 -17.02 -18.06
CA TRP A 172 -2.15 -18.14 -18.67
C TRP A 172 -2.34 -19.33 -17.73
N SER A 173 -1.37 -19.56 -16.84
CA SER A 173 -1.45 -20.64 -15.86
C SER A 173 -2.59 -20.45 -14.85
N ALA A 174 -3.13 -19.23 -14.68
CA ALA A 174 -4.31 -19.00 -13.84
C ALA A 174 -5.62 -19.48 -14.49
N MET A 175 -5.64 -19.69 -15.82
CA MET A 175 -6.79 -20.22 -16.54
C MET A 175 -6.75 -21.74 -16.73
N ASN A 176 -5.72 -22.42 -16.20
CA ASN A 176 -5.59 -23.86 -16.37
C ASN A 176 -6.58 -24.60 -15.45
N PRO A 177 -7.60 -25.30 -15.99
CA PRO A 177 -8.63 -25.96 -15.20
C PRO A 177 -8.10 -27.17 -14.40
N VAL A 178 -6.91 -27.68 -14.75
CA VAL A 178 -6.26 -28.82 -14.07
C VAL A 178 -5.36 -28.33 -12.92
N ARG A 179 -5.06 -27.03 -12.85
CA ARG A 179 -4.20 -26.45 -11.83
C ARG A 179 -4.98 -26.36 -10.51
N GLY A 180 -4.73 -27.29 -9.61
CA GLY A 180 -5.44 -27.40 -8.33
C GLY A 180 -6.04 -28.79 -8.06
N ILE A 181 -6.04 -29.69 -9.05
CA ILE A 181 -6.38 -31.09 -8.80
C ILE A 181 -5.29 -31.68 -7.88
N GLY A 182 -5.67 -32.01 -6.64
CA GLY A 182 -4.78 -32.62 -5.64
C GLY A 182 -4.09 -31.66 -4.66
N PHE A 183 -4.30 -30.34 -4.75
CA PHE A 183 -3.73 -29.37 -3.79
C PHE A 183 -4.84 -28.58 -3.07
N SER A 184 -4.88 -28.67 -1.73
CA SER A 184 -5.83 -27.95 -0.88
C SER A 184 -5.67 -26.43 -0.88
N ASN A 185 -4.53 -25.92 -1.37
CA ASN A 185 -4.20 -24.48 -1.35
C ASN A 185 -4.49 -23.73 -2.66
N GLY A 186 -5.20 -24.35 -3.62
CA GLY A 186 -5.70 -23.68 -4.83
C GLY A 186 -4.63 -23.15 -5.80
N ALA A 187 -4.97 -23.01 -7.08
CA ALA A 187 -4.09 -22.36 -8.04
C ALA A 187 -3.81 -20.89 -7.65
N SER A 188 -2.58 -20.41 -7.86
CA SER A 188 -2.24 -18.99 -7.68
C SER A 188 -3.20 -18.10 -8.48
N SER A 189 -3.92 -17.22 -7.80
CA SER A 189 -5.16 -16.56 -8.24
C SER A 189 -4.98 -15.24 -9.01
N HIS A 190 -3.80 -15.00 -9.61
CA HIS A 190 -3.50 -13.74 -10.27
C HIS A 190 -3.59 -13.87 -11.78
N THR A 191 -4.50 -13.11 -12.40
CA THR A 191 -4.78 -13.15 -13.84
C THR A 191 -3.87 -12.21 -14.65
N TRP A 192 -3.47 -11.06 -14.08
CA TRP A 192 -2.72 -10.02 -14.78
C TRP A 192 -1.61 -9.41 -13.92
N GLN A 193 -0.39 -9.37 -14.43
CA GLN A 193 0.71 -8.58 -13.88
C GLN A 193 0.83 -7.25 -14.62
N GLY A 194 1.21 -6.20 -13.91
CA GLY A 194 1.54 -4.90 -14.48
C GLY A 194 1.65 -3.79 -13.44
N THR A 195 1.29 -2.56 -13.79
CA THR A 195 1.51 -1.38 -12.94
C THR A 195 0.20 -0.68 -12.61
N ALA A 196 -0.07 -0.48 -11.32
CA ALA A 196 -1.18 0.28 -10.81
C ALA A 196 -0.77 1.74 -10.56
N PHE A 197 -1.57 2.68 -11.04
CA PHE A 197 -1.38 4.12 -10.90
C PHE A 197 -2.41 4.66 -9.92
N PHE A 198 -1.93 5.29 -8.86
CA PHE A 198 -2.72 5.67 -7.71
C PHE A 198 -2.72 7.18 -7.49
N ARG A 199 -3.84 7.66 -6.96
CA ARG A 199 -4.00 9.02 -6.47
C ARG A 199 -4.44 8.96 -5.01
N LEU A 200 -3.64 9.61 -4.15
CA LEU A 200 -3.94 9.84 -2.75
C LEU A 200 -4.40 11.30 -2.58
N LEU A 201 -5.66 11.50 -2.25
CA LEU A 201 -6.27 12.81 -2.04
C LEU A 201 -5.88 13.36 -0.67
N MET A 202 -4.93 14.29 -0.70
CA MET A 202 -4.47 15.09 0.44
C MET A 202 -5.06 16.50 0.39
N ASP A 203 -4.94 17.27 1.46
CA ASP A 203 -5.60 18.58 1.57
C ASP A 203 -5.03 19.63 0.60
N ALA A 204 -3.73 19.56 0.26
CA ALA A 204 -3.10 20.53 -0.65
C ALA A 204 -3.32 20.17 -2.13
N GLN A 205 -2.79 19.03 -2.56
CA GLN A 205 -2.96 18.46 -3.90
C GLN A 205 -2.87 16.93 -3.83
N PRO A 206 -3.43 16.20 -4.80
CA PRO A 206 -3.26 14.76 -4.88
C PRO A 206 -1.79 14.37 -4.98
N ILE A 207 -1.41 13.31 -4.25
CA ILE A 207 -0.12 12.63 -4.43
C ILE A 207 -0.33 11.52 -5.45
N GLU A 208 0.37 11.61 -6.57
CA GLU A 208 0.31 10.66 -7.68
C GLU A 208 1.52 9.73 -7.65
N PHE A 209 1.30 8.41 -7.65
CA PHE A 209 2.38 7.42 -7.64
C PHE A 209 1.98 6.11 -8.31
N LYS A 210 2.96 5.29 -8.68
CA LYS A 210 2.72 3.97 -9.28
C LYS A 210 3.35 2.84 -8.47
N ILE A 211 2.75 1.66 -8.54
CA ILE A 211 3.25 0.43 -7.92
C ILE A 211 3.12 -0.73 -8.89
N ASN A 212 4.16 -1.55 -9.01
CA ASN A 212 4.13 -2.79 -9.80
C ASN A 212 3.42 -3.90 -9.01
N THR A 213 2.52 -4.65 -9.65
CA THR A 213 1.70 -5.68 -9.00
C THR A 213 1.29 -6.82 -9.90
N ALA A 214 0.89 -7.91 -9.25
CA ALA A 214 0.20 -9.03 -9.87
C ALA A 214 -1.34 -8.99 -9.68
N ASN A 215 -1.87 -8.11 -8.82
CA ASN A 215 -3.32 -7.96 -8.62
C ASN A 215 -3.64 -6.70 -7.80
N THR A 216 -4.73 -6.01 -8.13
CA THR A 216 -5.28 -4.93 -7.29
C THR A 216 -5.79 -5.45 -5.94
N ALA A 217 -6.22 -6.72 -5.86
CA ALA A 217 -6.67 -7.33 -4.61
C ALA A 217 -5.53 -7.68 -3.63
N SER A 218 -4.28 -7.54 -4.05
CA SER A 218 -3.09 -7.95 -3.29
C SER A 218 -2.42 -6.82 -2.52
N PHE A 219 -3.03 -5.64 -2.53
CA PHE A 219 -2.52 -4.44 -1.90
C PHE A 219 -3.31 -4.05 -0.68
N GLU A 220 -2.58 -3.61 0.33
CA GLU A 220 -3.11 -2.97 1.52
C GLU A 220 -2.43 -1.61 1.66
N MET A 221 -3.23 -0.56 1.78
CA MET A 221 -2.79 0.79 2.07
C MET A 221 -3.61 1.40 3.19
N ARG A 222 -2.93 2.10 4.09
CA ARG A 222 -3.54 2.72 5.28
C ARG A 222 -2.97 4.10 5.50
N LEU A 223 -3.81 5.05 5.88
CA LEU A 223 -3.40 6.43 6.09
C LEU A 223 -3.73 6.89 7.50
N TYR A 224 -2.71 7.29 8.24
CA TYR A 224 -2.85 7.81 9.60
C TYR A 224 -2.47 9.28 9.61
N ARG A 225 -3.44 10.18 9.81
CA ARG A 225 -3.17 11.63 9.90
C ARG A 225 -2.99 12.06 11.35
N LEU A 226 -1.94 12.83 11.60
CA LEU A 226 -1.75 13.49 12.89
C LEU A 226 -2.66 14.73 12.95
N PRO A 227 -3.49 14.90 14.01
CA PRO A 227 -4.32 16.09 14.16
C PRO A 227 -3.48 17.37 14.19
N ARG A 228 -3.98 18.43 13.52
CA ARG A 228 -3.27 19.70 13.31
C ARG A 228 -2.91 20.45 14.60
N HIS A 229 -3.48 20.11 15.75
CA HIS A 229 -3.09 20.74 17.02
C HIS A 229 -1.80 20.15 17.62
N PHE A 230 -1.31 19.02 17.11
CA PHE A 230 -0.03 18.41 17.52
C PHE A 230 1.15 18.75 16.62
N THR A 231 0.91 19.41 15.49
CA THR A 231 1.95 19.74 14.50
C THR A 231 1.55 20.97 13.69
N GLU A 232 2.49 21.89 13.48
CA GLU A 232 2.27 23.08 12.65
C GLU A 232 1.98 22.73 11.18
N LYS A 233 2.59 21.63 10.71
CA LYS A 233 2.44 21.13 9.35
C LYS A 233 1.60 19.87 9.35
N GLU A 234 0.69 19.76 8.39
CA GLU A 234 -0.05 18.51 8.16
C GLU A 234 0.94 17.37 7.97
N THR A 235 0.80 16.33 8.81
CA THR A 235 1.69 15.18 8.85
C THR A 235 0.85 13.91 8.81
N ALA A 236 1.21 12.99 7.92
CA ALA A 236 0.54 11.72 7.76
C ALA A 236 1.53 10.57 7.58
N LEU A 237 1.14 9.38 8.02
CA LEU A 237 1.83 8.13 7.76
C LEU A 237 1.01 7.31 6.77
N LEU A 238 1.61 6.97 5.64
CA LEU A 238 1.06 6.02 4.69
C LEU A 238 1.76 4.68 4.88
N TYR A 239 1.00 3.66 5.23
CA TYR A 239 1.45 2.27 5.14
C TYR A 239 1.08 1.72 3.77
N VAL A 240 1.99 0.98 3.15
CA VAL A 240 1.76 0.24 1.91
C VAL A 240 2.27 -1.18 2.10
N ALA A 241 1.48 -2.17 1.69
CA ALA A 241 1.91 -3.56 1.61
C ALA A 241 1.42 -4.22 0.33
N ASP A 242 2.40 -4.69 -0.45
CA ASP A 242 2.20 -5.66 -1.53
C ASP A 242 2.48 -7.06 -0.98
N LYS A 243 1.48 -7.94 -0.99
CA LYS A 243 1.62 -9.28 -0.42
C LYS A 243 2.37 -10.27 -1.33
N TYR A 244 2.45 -10.05 -2.65
CA TYR A 244 2.78 -11.15 -3.58
C TYR A 244 3.74 -10.84 -4.73
N PHE A 245 4.07 -9.58 -5.06
CA PHE A 245 4.85 -9.29 -6.27
C PHE A 245 6.23 -8.67 -6.02
N ASP A 246 6.37 -7.34 -6.12
CA ASP A 246 7.69 -6.69 -6.10
C ASP A 246 8.10 -6.33 -4.66
N GLN A 247 7.13 -6.06 -3.79
CA GLN A 247 7.31 -5.68 -2.38
C GLN A 247 8.27 -4.50 -2.12
N LYS A 248 8.83 -3.86 -3.16
CA LYS A 248 9.74 -2.71 -3.05
C LYS A 248 9.06 -1.51 -2.40
N GLU A 249 7.78 -1.34 -2.72
CA GLU A 249 6.97 -0.26 -2.18
C GLU A 249 6.39 -0.60 -0.81
N THR A 250 6.52 -1.86 -0.33
CA THR A 250 6.07 -2.26 1.00
C THR A 250 6.86 -1.52 2.07
N GLY A 251 6.16 -0.88 3.00
CA GLY A 251 6.75 -0.15 4.12
C GLY A 251 5.89 1.01 4.59
N LEU A 252 6.52 1.88 5.40
CA LEU A 252 5.91 3.08 5.97
C LEU A 252 6.54 4.33 5.36
N TYR A 253 5.69 5.29 5.02
CA TYR A 253 6.07 6.56 4.42
C TYR A 253 5.54 7.69 5.29
N LEU A 254 6.42 8.61 5.68
CA LEU A 254 6.05 9.85 6.30
C LEU A 254 5.81 10.90 5.22
N MET A 255 4.67 11.58 5.31
CA MET A 255 4.26 12.68 4.45
C MET A 255 4.10 13.94 5.28
N THR A 256 4.81 15.01 4.93
CA THR A 256 4.74 16.28 5.63
C THR A 256 4.50 17.40 4.64
N LYS A 257 3.50 18.24 4.87
CA LYS A 257 3.20 19.38 4.00
C LYS A 257 4.39 20.35 3.98
N ASN A 258 4.78 20.81 2.79
CA ASN A 258 5.89 21.74 2.59
C ASN A 258 5.60 23.10 3.23
#